data_AF-A0A382GEW7-F1
#
_entry.id   AF-A0A382GEW7-F1
#
_cell.length_a   1.000
_cell.length_b   1.000
_cell.length_c   1.000
_cell.angle_alpha   90.00
_cell.angle_beta   90.00
_cell.angle_gamma   90.00
#
_symmetry.space_group_name_H-M   'P 1'
#
loop_
_entity.id
_entity.type
_entity.pdbx_description
1 polymer ?
#
loop_
_entity_poly.entity_id
_entity_poly.type
_entity_poly.pdbx_seq_one_letter_code
_entity_poly.pdbx_strand_id
1 'polypeptide(L)'
;MKKRTRSILEELNSIHRTADNDALIQSTGHNLIESSINLLNRITESYAPDTASELERRFINSIRSGDPRKFKRGIDRIVETKRHSDDS
;
A
#
# COMPACT_ATOMS: atom_id res chain seq x y z
N MET A 1 47.72 -12.79 19.67
CA MET A 1 46.34 -12.58 19.19
C MET A 1 46.18 -13.28 17.84
N LYS A 2 45.44 -14.39 17.75
CA LYS A 2 45.28 -15.11 16.47
C LYS A 2 44.33 -14.32 15.56
N LYS A 3 44.83 -13.82 14.43
CA LYS A 3 44.02 -13.17 13.40
C LYS A 3 43.15 -14.25 12.74
N ARG A 4 41.83 -14.23 12.97
CA ARG A 4 40.87 -15.03 12.20
C ARG A 4 40.63 -14.34 10.87
N THR A 5 41.04 -14.94 9.77
CA THR A 5 40.61 -14.56 8.43
C THR A 5 39.18 -15.07 8.23
N ARG A 6 38.23 -14.14 8.05
CA ARG A 6 36.87 -14.46 7.62
C ARG A 6 36.93 -15.16 6.26
N SER A 7 36.03 -16.12 6.04
CA SER A 7 35.98 -16.83 4.76
C SER A 7 35.56 -15.86 3.64
N ILE A 8 36.10 -16.01 2.43
CA ILE A 8 35.63 -15.28 1.23
C ILE A 8 34.10 -15.43 1.08
N LEU A 9 33.57 -16.58 1.49
CA LEU A 9 32.14 -16.89 1.48
C LEU A 9 31.36 -16.08 2.52
N GLU A 10 31.97 -15.74 3.67
CA GLU A 10 31.39 -14.82 4.66
C GLU A 10 31.44 -13.36 4.18
N GLU A 11 32.51 -12.96 3.49
CA GLU A 11 32.61 -11.63 2.88
C GLU A 11 31.59 -11.45 1.73
N LEU A 12 31.46 -12.43 0.84
CA LEU A 12 30.45 -12.42 -0.23
C LEU A 12 29.01 -12.37 0.32
N ASN A 13 28.70 -13.12 1.38
CA ASN A 13 27.37 -13.08 2.00
C ASN A 13 27.05 -11.72 2.63
N SER A 14 28.07 -10.99 3.10
CA SER A 14 27.89 -9.67 3.72
C SER A 14 27.64 -8.55 2.73
N ILE A 15 28.14 -8.68 1.48
CA ILE A 15 28.03 -7.66 0.44
C ILE A 15 26.64 -7.70 -0.24
N HIS A 16 26.04 -8.88 -0.37
CA HIS A 16 24.78 -9.04 -1.11
C HIS A 16 23.54 -8.58 -0.32
N ARG A 17 23.53 -8.68 1.01
CA ARG A 17 22.31 -8.50 1.81
C ARG A 17 21.88 -7.05 2.06
N THR A 18 22.79 -6.08 2.04
CA THR A 18 22.47 -4.69 2.36
C THR A 18 22.03 -3.89 1.14
N ALA A 19 22.71 -4.04 -0.01
CA ALA A 19 22.32 -3.39 -1.25
C ALA A 19 20.96 -3.87 -1.78
N ASP A 20 20.67 -5.17 -1.61
CA ASP A 20 19.39 -5.75 -2.04
C ASP A 20 18.19 -5.25 -1.23
N ASN A 21 18.36 -4.94 0.06
CA ASN A 21 17.25 -4.47 0.89
C ASN A 21 16.78 -3.07 0.47
N ASP A 22 17.71 -2.15 0.22
CA ASP A 22 17.34 -0.79 -0.20
C ASP A 22 16.68 -0.80 -1.58
N ALA A 23 17.22 -1.56 -2.54
CA ALA A 23 16.65 -1.72 -3.87
C ALA A 23 15.27 -2.42 -3.84
N LEU A 24 15.11 -3.42 -2.96
CA LEU A 24 13.84 -4.10 -2.75
C LEU A 24 12.79 -3.18 -2.11
N ILE A 25 13.19 -2.39 -1.10
CA ILE A 25 12.32 -1.39 -0.46
C ILE A 25 11.90 -0.34 -1.49
N GLN A 26 12.85 0.16 -2.30
CA GLN A 26 12.58 1.14 -3.34
C GLN A 26 11.59 0.61 -4.38
N SER A 27 11.87 -0.57 -4.96
CA SER A 27 11.00 -1.17 -5.99
C SER A 27 9.61 -1.50 -5.45
N THR A 28 9.54 -2.11 -4.25
CA THR A 28 8.26 -2.42 -3.61
C THR A 28 7.48 -1.15 -3.28
N GLY A 29 8.14 -0.15 -2.70
CA GLY A 29 7.53 1.15 -2.38
C GLY A 29 6.99 1.86 -3.62
N HIS A 30 7.77 1.86 -4.71
CA HIS A 30 7.36 2.42 -5.99
C HIS A 30 6.10 1.75 -6.53
N ASN A 31 6.07 0.42 -6.58
CA ASN A 31 4.93 -0.34 -7.09
C ASN A 31 3.65 -0.12 -6.23
N LEU A 32 3.81 0.00 -4.90
CA LEU A 32 2.69 0.28 -3.99
C LEU A 32 2.12 1.69 -4.19
N ILE A 33 2.99 2.68 -4.41
CA ILE A 33 2.56 4.06 -4.72
C ILE A 33 1.82 4.09 -6.06
N GLU A 34 2.37 3.48 -7.10
CA GLU A 34 1.72 3.41 -8.42
C GLU A 34 0.36 2.71 -8.35
N SER A 35 0.28 1.57 -7.66
CA SER A 35 -0.98 0.86 -7.42
C SER A 35 -2.00 1.71 -6.67
N SER A 36 -1.54 2.51 -5.70
CA SER A 36 -2.40 3.41 -4.93
C SER A 36 -2.93 4.57 -5.78
N ILE A 37 -2.10 5.15 -6.65
CA ILE A 37 -2.51 6.19 -7.61
C ILE A 37 -3.58 5.64 -8.55
N ASN A 38 -3.35 4.46 -9.13
CA ASN A 38 -4.30 3.81 -10.03
C ASN A 38 -5.64 3.54 -9.34
N LEU A 39 -5.63 3.14 -8.06
CA LEU A 39 -6.84 2.96 -7.28
C LEU A 39 -7.60 4.28 -7.07
N LEU A 40 -6.91 5.37 -6.71
CA LEU A 40 -7.53 6.68 -6.50
C LEU A 40 -8.18 7.20 -7.78
N ASN A 41 -7.48 7.09 -8.93
CA ASN A 41 -8.05 7.45 -10.23
C ASN A 41 -9.32 6.66 -10.53
N ARG A 42 -9.28 5.33 -10.31
CA ARG A 42 -10.44 4.47 -10.54
C ARG A 42 -11.62 4.82 -9.62
N ILE A 43 -11.36 5.23 -8.38
CA ILE A 43 -12.42 5.71 -7.46
C ILE A 43 -13.08 6.96 -8.05
N THR A 44 -12.29 7.93 -8.49
CA THR A 44 -12.78 9.18 -9.08
C THR A 44 -13.56 8.96 -10.38
N GLU A 45 -13.20 7.96 -11.17
CA GLU A 45 -13.94 7.57 -12.39
C GLU A 45 -15.23 6.79 -12.10
N SER A 46 -15.27 6.02 -11.00
CA SER A 46 -16.36 5.07 -10.74
C SER A 46 -17.49 5.63 -9.85
N TYR A 47 -17.23 6.71 -9.11
CA TYR A 47 -18.15 7.26 -8.13
C TYR A 47 -18.44 8.74 -8.36
N ALA A 48 -19.60 9.20 -7.89
CA ALA A 48 -19.93 10.62 -7.88
C ALA A 48 -18.92 11.42 -7.04
N PRO A 49 -18.68 12.72 -7.35
CA PRO A 49 -17.62 13.51 -6.73
C PRO A 49 -17.57 13.46 -5.20
N ASP A 50 -18.73 13.55 -4.55
CA ASP A 50 -18.83 13.52 -3.08
C ASP A 50 -18.41 12.16 -2.50
N THR A 51 -18.91 11.08 -3.09
CA THR A 51 -18.58 9.70 -2.70
C THR A 51 -17.11 9.37 -2.98
N ALA A 52 -16.58 9.82 -4.12
CA ALA A 52 -15.18 9.66 -4.48
C ALA A 52 -14.27 10.36 -3.45
N SER A 53 -14.53 11.64 -3.15
CA SER A 53 -13.77 12.40 -2.15
C SER A 53 -13.80 11.75 -0.76
N GLU A 54 -14.95 11.18 -0.36
CA GLU A 54 -15.03 10.42 0.88
C GLU A 54 -14.15 9.17 0.87
N LEU A 55 -14.18 8.39 -0.22
CA LEU A 55 -13.39 7.18 -0.37
C LEU A 55 -11.88 7.46 -0.40
N GLU A 56 -11.43 8.49 -1.12
CA GLU A 56 -10.04 8.93 -1.13
C GLU A 56 -9.55 9.28 0.29
N ARG A 57 -10.35 10.08 1.02
CA ARG A 57 -10.04 10.46 2.40
C ARG A 57 -9.94 9.25 3.33
N ARG A 58 -10.85 8.29 3.18
CA ARG A 58 -10.84 7.05 3.97
C ARG A 58 -9.63 6.18 3.65
N PHE A 59 -9.26 6.08 2.37
CA PHE A 59 -8.09 5.36 1.94
C PHE A 59 -6.82 5.95 2.56
N ILE A 60 -6.58 7.26 2.40
CA ILE A 60 -5.43 7.96 2.96
C ILE A 60 -5.40 7.82 4.50
N ASN A 61 -6.53 8.02 5.17
CA ASN A 61 -6.60 7.90 6.63
C ASN A 61 -6.36 6.47 7.13
N SER A 62 -6.73 5.44 6.35
CA SER A 62 -6.44 4.05 6.68
C SER A 62 -4.94 3.76 6.65
N ILE A 63 -4.22 4.31 5.67
CA ILE A 63 -2.75 4.24 5.58
C ILE A 63 -2.11 5.02 6.74
N ARG A 64 -2.50 6.29 6.94
CA ARG A 64 -1.93 7.15 7.99
C ARG A 64 -2.13 6.61 9.40
N SER A 65 -3.26 5.92 9.65
CA SER A 65 -3.54 5.32 10.96
C SER A 65 -3.16 3.85 11.07
N GLY A 66 -2.63 3.23 10.01
CA GLY A 66 -2.26 1.81 10.00
C GLY A 66 -3.44 0.84 10.16
N ASP A 67 -4.68 1.28 9.92
CA ASP A 67 -5.88 0.45 10.08
C ASP A 67 -6.62 0.28 8.75
N PRO A 68 -6.32 -0.78 7.97
CA PRO A 68 -6.95 -1.03 6.67
C PRO A 68 -8.45 -1.28 6.77
N ARG A 69 -8.97 -1.65 7.96
CA ARG A 69 -10.40 -1.89 8.19
C ARG A 69 -11.23 -0.62 8.03
N LYS A 70 -10.64 0.56 8.23
CA LYS A 70 -11.34 1.85 8.04
C LYS A 70 -11.78 2.07 6.59
N PHE A 71 -10.94 1.67 5.64
CA PHE A 71 -11.29 1.74 4.22
C PHE A 71 -12.37 0.72 3.89
N LYS A 72 -12.21 -0.54 4.32
CA LYS A 72 -13.19 -1.62 4.09
C LYS A 72 -14.59 -1.22 4.57
N ARG A 73 -14.73 -0.77 5.82
CA ARG A 73 -16.03 -0.35 6.38
C ARG A 73 -16.67 0.81 5.60
N GLY A 74 -15.86 1.70 5.03
CA GLY A 74 -16.35 2.79 4.18
C GLY A 74 -16.99 2.29 2.90
N ILE A 75 -16.30 1.38 2.20
CA ILE A 75 -16.81 0.73 0.99
C ILE A 75 -18.08 -0.06 1.28
N ASP A 76 -18.09 -0.87 2.34
CA ASP A 76 -19.25 -1.70 2.70
C ASP A 76 -20.52 -0.83 2.86
N ARG A 77 -20.40 0.32 3.54
CA ARG A 77 -21.52 1.27 3.72
C ARG A 77 -22.00 1.87 2.40
N ILE A 78 -21.08 2.25 1.51
CA ILE A 78 -21.44 2.82 0.20
C ILE A 78 -22.18 1.78 -0.67
N VAL A 79 -21.71 0.53 -0.65
CA VAL A 79 -22.36 -0.58 -1.36
C VAL A 79 -23.75 -0.85 -0.80
N GLU A 80 -23.91 -0.83 0.52
CA GLU A 80 -25.21 -0.98 1.18
C GLU A 80 -26.18 0.13 0.81
N THR A 81 -25.75 1.41 0.88
CA THR A 81 -26.57 2.56 0.47
C THR A 81 -27.01 2.41 -0.99
N LYS A 82 -26.09 2.06 -1.89
CA LYS A 82 -26.41 1.90 -3.32
C LYS A 82 -27.48 0.82 -3.56
N ARG A 83 -27.37 -0.33 -2.88
CA ARG A 83 -28.36 -1.41 -2.99
C ARG A 83 -29.75 -0.99 -2.51
N HIS A 84 -29.83 -0.18 -1.46
CA HIS A 84 -31.12 0.26 -0.92
C HIS A 84 -31.80 1.27 -1.85
N SER A 85 -31.02 2.13 -2.52
CA SER A 85 -31.52 3.07 -3.53
C SER A 85 -32.13 2.38 -4.76
N ASP A 86 -31.58 1.22 -5.15
CA ASP A 86 -32.02 0.48 -6.34
C ASP A 86 -33.30 -0.36 -6.08
N ASP A 87 -33.65 -0.61 -4.81
CA ASP A 87 -34.79 -1.43 -4.37
C ASP A 87 -36.03 -0.59 -3.94
N SER A 88 -35.90 0.75 -3.93
CA SER A 88 -36.95 1.71 -3.56
C SER A 88 -37.51 2.46 -4.77
#